data_AF-A0A1G3PPQ3-F1
#
_entry.id   AF-A0A1G3PPQ3-F1
#
_cell.length_a   1.000
_cell.length_b   1.000
_cell.length_c   1.000
_cell.angle_alpha   90.00
_cell.angle_beta   90.00
_cell.angle_gamma   90.00
#
_symmetry.space_group_name_H-M   'P 1'
#
loop_
_entity.id
_entity.type
_entity.pdbx_description
1 polymer ?
#
loop_
_entity_poly.entity_id
_entity_poly.type
_entity_poly.pdbx_seq_one_letter_code
_entity_poly.pdbx_strand_id
1 'polypeptide(L)'
;MPDKNRSLSVSLSRGIPAVIAVVLLLLISSFIYCMPSYVQNPAPSTNIIQQTPAEKIITTNFAKTTLVTPLGHKIKKGTYYTAFPNGNYHGYILAENWISPENGKVLKANTEVLVYDNGTPQQFTLADNWTEPSSGMIFKADSDVLAYESGTPQKFTLAENWKDPKNGMAFKAGTDVLVHENGKLRQYTLAENWTEPSTGMIVKANTVVLAYQDGTGEKFILAANWMEPDTGMVFKANTELLIYENGTYRQFTLAKNWKDPENGTILKAGAEVLNYENGMVQKVTLASDWVNPNNGMLLKGDTEILQYENGNFQEFTLAENWENPKNGIVLKANSKVYFYENGNVEQYTIADDWGEFYAGDTIHICPDGTPEVIPQETD
;
A
#
# COMPACT_ATOMS: atom_id res chain seq x y z
N MET A 1 37.94 10.10 -31.34
CA MET A 1 37.70 10.90 -30.14
C MET A 1 36.20 11.01 -29.92
N PRO A 2 35.73 10.80 -28.69
CA PRO A 2 34.39 10.30 -28.38
C PRO A 2 33.51 11.36 -27.67
N ASP A 3 32.19 11.15 -27.67
CA ASP A 3 31.35 11.07 -26.45
C ASP A 3 29.88 10.86 -26.89
N LYS A 4 29.28 9.70 -26.62
CA LYS A 4 28.65 9.27 -25.36
C LYS A 4 27.54 10.22 -24.90
N ASN A 5 26.35 10.07 -25.49
CA ASN A 5 25.11 10.29 -24.77
C ASN A 5 24.37 8.95 -24.68
N ARG A 6 24.60 8.27 -23.55
CA ARG A 6 23.77 7.16 -23.08
C ARG A 6 22.38 7.71 -22.79
N SER A 7 21.41 7.37 -23.62
CA SER A 7 19.99 7.46 -23.26
C SER A 7 19.74 6.49 -22.10
N LEU A 8 19.55 7.02 -20.90
CA LEU A 8 18.95 6.27 -19.81
C LEU A 8 17.45 6.16 -20.12
N SER A 9 17.09 5.19 -20.95
CA SER A 9 15.75 4.62 -20.91
C SER A 9 15.56 4.10 -19.49
N VAL A 10 14.62 4.68 -18.74
CA VAL A 10 14.01 3.96 -17.62
C VAL A 10 13.19 2.86 -18.27
N SER A 11 13.87 1.76 -18.60
CA SER A 11 13.25 0.46 -18.63
C SER A 11 12.60 0.32 -17.26
N LEU A 12 11.27 0.22 -17.20
CA LEU A 12 10.69 -0.68 -16.20
C LEU A 12 11.53 -1.95 -16.33
N SER A 13 12.31 -2.24 -15.29
CA SER A 13 13.12 -3.44 -15.30
C SER A 13 12.17 -4.57 -15.66
N ARG A 14 12.66 -5.48 -16.51
CA ARG A 14 12.08 -6.81 -16.64
C ARG A 14 12.28 -7.51 -15.29
N GLY A 15 11.60 -7.05 -14.25
CA GLY A 15 11.17 -7.88 -13.15
C GLY A 15 9.97 -8.60 -13.70
N ILE A 16 10.18 -9.84 -14.13
CA ILE A 16 9.12 -10.81 -14.31
C ILE A 16 8.23 -10.68 -13.07
N PRO A 17 6.96 -10.21 -13.14
CA PRO A 17 6.07 -10.55 -12.06
C PRO A 17 6.07 -12.07 -12.07
N ALA A 18 6.50 -12.68 -10.97
CA ALA A 18 6.31 -14.11 -10.78
C ALA A 18 4.81 -14.33 -10.90
N VAL A 19 4.38 -14.67 -12.11
CA VAL A 19 3.04 -15.09 -12.43
C VAL A 19 2.78 -16.25 -11.50
N ILE A 20 1.78 -16.06 -10.65
CA ILE A 20 1.10 -17.03 -9.77
C ILE A 20 1.60 -18.45 -10.04
N ALA A 21 2.65 -18.87 -9.32
CA ALA A 21 3.08 -20.24 -9.25
C ALA A 21 2.47 -20.81 -7.97
N VAL A 22 1.29 -21.40 -8.09
CA VAL A 22 0.58 -21.98 -6.94
C VAL A 22 0.71 -23.50 -7.00
N VAL A 23 1.63 -23.94 -6.15
CA VAL A 23 1.77 -25.28 -5.54
C VAL A 23 2.50 -26.34 -6.36
N LEU A 24 3.81 -26.48 -6.09
CA LEU A 24 4.51 -27.77 -6.17
C LEU A 24 5.66 -27.89 -5.14
N LEU A 25 5.47 -28.82 -4.19
CA LEU A 25 6.45 -29.66 -3.48
C LEU A 25 7.62 -29.04 -2.67
N LEU A 26 7.64 -29.35 -1.35
CA LEU A 26 8.76 -30.05 -0.71
C LEU A 26 8.30 -30.78 0.58
N LEU A 27 8.43 -32.11 0.57
CA LEU A 27 8.49 -32.97 1.75
C LEU A 27 9.96 -33.05 2.24
N ILE A 28 10.16 -33.09 3.56
CA ILE A 28 10.97 -34.08 4.34
C ILE A 28 11.62 -33.46 5.61
N SER A 29 11.17 -34.03 6.76
CA SER A 29 11.83 -34.30 8.06
C SER A 29 12.37 -33.18 8.96
N SER A 30 11.63 -32.96 10.05
CA SER A 30 12.01 -33.18 11.47
C SER A 30 13.45 -32.92 11.91
N PHE A 31 13.65 -32.03 12.89
CA PHE A 31 14.22 -32.37 14.21
C PHE A 31 13.99 -31.25 15.24
N ILE A 32 13.51 -31.67 16.40
CA ILE A 32 13.28 -30.94 17.65
C ILE A 32 14.63 -30.56 18.28
N TYR A 33 14.76 -29.37 18.88
CA TYR A 33 15.39 -29.23 20.21
C TYR A 33 14.95 -27.95 20.94
N CYS A 34 14.48 -28.16 22.16
CA CYS A 34 14.08 -27.18 23.16
C CYS A 34 15.18 -26.15 23.47
N MET A 35 14.77 -24.91 23.69
CA MET A 35 15.52 -23.98 24.54
C MET A 35 15.37 -24.35 26.01
N PRO A 36 16.39 -24.06 26.84
CA PRO A 36 16.19 -23.61 28.19
C PRO A 36 16.51 -22.11 28.30
N SER A 37 15.51 -21.39 28.78
CA SER A 37 15.60 -20.07 29.41
C SER A 37 16.69 -20.00 30.48
N TYR A 38 17.46 -18.91 30.49
CA TYR A 38 18.22 -18.47 31.66
C TYR A 38 17.94 -17.01 31.97
N VAL A 39 17.68 -16.77 33.25
CA VAL A 39 17.26 -15.52 33.89
C VAL A 39 18.46 -14.92 34.65
N GLN A 40 18.50 -13.58 34.68
CA GLN A 40 19.18 -12.66 35.61
C GLN A 40 20.72 -12.50 35.58
N ASN A 41 21.18 -11.30 35.19
CA ASN A 41 21.39 -10.18 36.12
C ASN A 41 21.84 -8.89 35.38
N PRO A 42 21.31 -7.68 35.68
CA PRO A 42 21.85 -6.44 35.16
C PRO A 42 22.98 -5.91 36.06
N ALA A 43 24.15 -5.65 35.47
CA ALA A 43 25.22 -4.87 36.08
C ALA A 43 24.94 -3.35 35.90
N PRO A 44 25.42 -2.49 36.82
CA PRO A 44 24.95 -1.11 36.94
C PRO A 44 25.45 -0.23 35.78
N SER A 45 24.51 0.40 35.07
CA SER A 45 24.79 1.41 34.06
C SER A 45 25.26 2.71 34.71
N THR A 46 26.54 3.05 34.52
CA THR A 46 27.02 4.42 34.69
C THR A 46 26.40 5.29 33.62
N ASN A 47 25.49 6.18 34.03
CA ASN A 47 24.95 7.24 33.19
C ASN A 47 26.10 8.16 32.72
N ILE A 48 26.47 8.04 31.44
CA ILE A 48 27.03 9.15 30.68
C ILE A 48 26.03 9.45 29.58
N ILE A 49 25.07 10.32 29.91
CA ILE A 49 24.31 11.03 28.90
C ILE A 49 25.30 12.02 28.29
N GLN A 50 25.92 11.67 27.17
CA GLN A 50 26.38 12.69 26.24
C GLN A 50 25.11 13.40 25.75
N GLN A 51 24.81 14.53 26.39
CA GLN A 51 23.83 15.47 25.87
C GLN A 51 24.37 15.99 24.53
N THR A 52 23.80 15.53 23.43
CA THR A 52 23.80 16.28 22.19
C THR A 52 23.15 17.64 22.46
N PRO A 53 23.66 18.76 21.90
CA PRO A 53 23.07 20.07 22.15
C PRO A 53 21.66 20.05 21.56
N ALA A 54 20.65 20.14 22.42
CA ALA A 54 19.28 20.31 21.99
C ALA A 54 19.17 21.60 21.16
N GLU A 55 18.69 21.46 19.93
CA GLU A 55 18.22 22.52 19.03
C GLU A 55 17.15 23.34 19.75
N LYS A 56 17.59 24.33 20.54
CA LYS A 56 16.66 25.18 21.25
C LYS A 56 16.21 26.28 20.29
N ILE A 57 15.14 25.99 19.55
CA ILE A 57 14.35 27.01 18.85
C ILE A 57 14.06 28.11 19.87
N ILE A 58 14.54 29.32 19.61
CA ILE A 58 14.45 30.42 20.57
C ILE A 58 13.00 30.92 20.57
N THR A 59 12.48 30.97 21.79
CA THR A 59 11.11 31.30 22.19
C THR A 59 10.50 32.49 21.44
N THR A 60 9.21 32.33 21.14
CA THR A 60 8.33 33.23 20.41
C THR A 60 8.46 34.70 20.82
N ASN A 61 8.76 35.59 19.87
CA ASN A 61 8.83 37.03 20.09
C ASN A 61 7.71 37.74 19.34
N PHE A 62 7.20 38.84 19.92
CA PHE A 62 6.16 39.67 19.29
C PHE A 62 6.80 40.79 18.48
N ALA A 63 6.56 40.84 17.17
CA ALA A 63 7.12 41.86 16.29
C ALA A 63 6.52 43.25 16.59
N LYS A 64 7.23 44.09 17.35
CA LYS A 64 6.80 45.46 17.69
C LYS A 64 6.93 46.44 16.52
N THR A 65 7.83 46.15 15.60
CA THR A 65 8.08 46.86 14.34
C THR A 65 8.12 45.85 13.20
N THR A 66 8.06 46.31 11.96
CA THR A 66 8.34 45.44 10.80
C THR A 66 9.77 44.93 10.90
N LEU A 67 9.95 43.61 10.93
CA LEU A 67 11.25 42.95 10.89
C LEU A 67 11.48 42.40 9.48
N VAL A 68 12.73 42.32 9.04
CA VAL A 68 13.10 41.72 7.75
C VAL A 68 13.94 40.48 8.03
N THR A 69 13.53 39.33 7.51
CA THR A 69 14.29 38.08 7.64
C THR A 69 15.56 38.12 6.78
N PRO A 70 16.54 37.23 6.99
CA PRO A 70 17.69 37.09 6.08
C PRO A 70 17.29 36.82 4.62
N LEU A 71 16.13 36.20 4.39
CA LEU A 71 15.53 35.95 3.07
C LEU A 71 14.86 37.21 2.48
N GLY A 72 14.84 38.32 3.20
CA GLY A 72 14.18 39.56 2.78
C GLY A 72 12.67 39.60 3.06
N HIS A 73 12.11 38.64 3.79
CA HIS A 73 10.68 38.62 4.11
C HIS A 73 10.37 39.68 5.16
N LYS A 74 9.36 40.52 4.92
CA LYS A 74 8.89 41.47 5.93
C LYS A 74 7.88 40.79 6.84
N ILE A 75 8.20 40.67 8.13
CA ILE A 75 7.30 40.11 9.16
C ILE A 75 6.25 41.17 9.53
N LYS A 76 4.98 40.77 9.55
CA LYS A 76 3.85 41.64 9.90
C LYS A 76 3.99 42.15 11.34
N LYS A 77 3.85 43.46 11.50
CA LYS A 77 3.81 44.07 12.83
C LYS A 77 2.65 43.47 13.63
N GLY A 78 2.93 43.13 14.88
CA GLY A 78 1.95 42.59 15.81
C GLY A 78 1.73 41.09 15.68
N THR A 79 2.63 40.36 15.02
CA THR A 79 2.57 38.90 14.97
C THR A 79 3.70 38.28 15.78
N TYR A 80 3.43 37.09 16.28
CA TYR A 80 4.43 36.23 16.86
C TYR A 80 5.35 35.67 15.77
N TYR A 81 6.62 35.49 16.11
CA TYR A 81 7.56 34.76 15.28
C TYR A 81 8.46 33.88 16.14
N THR A 82 9.00 32.85 15.51
CA THR A 82 9.94 31.92 16.11
C THR A 82 11.25 31.98 15.34
N ALA A 83 12.40 31.98 16.03
CA ALA A 83 13.72 32.09 15.39
C ALA A 83 14.62 30.92 15.75
N PHE A 84 15.37 30.46 14.76
CA PHE A 84 16.45 29.49 14.94
C PHE A 84 17.71 30.17 15.50
N PRO A 85 18.61 29.40 16.14
CA PRO A 85 19.88 29.93 16.64
C PRO A 85 20.77 30.57 15.56
N ASN A 86 20.63 30.14 14.29
CA ASN A 86 21.40 30.68 13.17
C ASN A 86 20.85 32.02 12.63
N GLY A 87 19.75 32.54 13.21
CA GLY A 87 19.12 33.80 12.81
C GLY A 87 18.02 33.68 11.76
N ASN A 88 17.75 32.47 11.23
CA ASN A 88 16.56 32.23 10.41
C ASN A 88 15.29 32.21 11.27
N TYR A 89 14.14 32.44 10.63
CA TYR A 89 12.85 32.51 11.30
C TYR A 89 12.02 31.30 10.90
N HIS A 90 11.62 30.47 11.86
CA HIS A 90 10.88 29.23 11.60
C HIS A 90 9.43 29.49 11.22
N GLY A 91 8.77 30.46 11.84
CA GLY A 91 7.34 30.73 11.60
C GLY A 91 6.99 32.19 11.86
N TYR A 92 6.25 32.80 10.95
CA TYR A 92 5.81 34.20 11.03
C TYR A 92 4.70 34.49 10.01
N ILE A 93 4.01 35.62 10.18
CA ILE A 93 3.06 36.14 9.20
C ILE A 93 3.76 37.16 8.30
N LEU A 94 3.59 37.00 6.99
CA LEU A 94 4.16 37.92 6.00
C LEU A 94 3.38 39.25 5.97
N ALA A 95 4.08 40.38 5.92
CA ALA A 95 3.47 41.72 5.94
C ALA A 95 2.96 42.16 4.56
N GLU A 96 3.68 41.79 3.51
CA GLU A 96 3.45 42.18 2.11
C GLU A 96 3.77 40.99 1.21
N ASN A 97 3.31 41.00 -0.04
CA ASN A 97 3.67 39.94 -0.97
C ASN A 97 5.19 39.91 -1.13
N TRP A 98 5.78 38.72 -1.09
CA TRP A 98 7.22 38.56 -1.28
C TRP A 98 7.49 37.78 -2.57
N ILE A 99 8.38 38.32 -3.40
CA ILE A 99 8.76 37.70 -4.67
C ILE A 99 10.09 36.99 -4.45
N SER A 100 10.12 35.69 -4.69
CA SER A 100 11.36 34.92 -4.65
C SER A 100 12.31 35.41 -5.73
N PRO A 101 13.53 35.85 -5.37
CA PRO A 101 14.50 36.33 -6.34
C PRO A 101 15.03 35.20 -7.25
N GLU A 102 14.89 33.94 -6.82
CA GLU A 102 15.44 32.78 -7.55
C GLU A 102 14.52 32.30 -8.67
N ASN A 103 13.20 32.30 -8.44
CA ASN A 103 12.24 31.68 -9.35
C ASN A 103 10.96 32.49 -9.57
N GLY A 104 10.92 33.74 -9.11
CA GLY A 104 9.80 34.66 -9.31
C GLY A 104 8.51 34.28 -8.59
N LYS A 105 8.52 33.22 -7.76
CA LYS A 105 7.37 32.77 -6.98
C LYS A 105 6.91 33.86 -6.00
N VAL A 106 5.62 34.17 -5.98
CA VAL A 106 5.06 35.21 -5.11
C VAL A 106 4.35 34.59 -3.92
N LEU A 107 4.88 34.82 -2.72
CA LEU A 107 4.27 34.44 -1.45
C LEU A 107 3.25 35.51 -1.03
N LYS A 108 2.09 35.08 -0.55
CA LYS A 108 0.96 35.94 -0.22
C LYS A 108 1.17 36.71 1.09
N ALA A 109 0.86 38.00 1.06
CA ALA A 109 0.79 38.82 2.27
C ALA A 109 -0.27 38.30 3.24
N ASN A 110 -0.06 38.54 4.53
CA ASN A 110 -0.97 38.19 5.62
C ASN A 110 -1.24 36.69 5.78
N THR A 111 -0.38 35.82 5.24
CA THR A 111 -0.42 34.38 5.48
C THR A 111 0.79 33.95 6.29
N GLU A 112 0.67 32.78 6.93
CA GLU A 112 1.79 32.16 7.62
C GLU A 112 2.82 31.64 6.63
N VAL A 113 4.08 31.80 7.00
CA VAL A 113 5.22 31.21 6.30
C VAL A 113 6.02 30.43 7.34
N LEU A 114 6.18 29.14 7.08
CA LEU A 114 7.10 28.27 7.81
C LEU A 114 8.39 28.07 7.01
N VAL A 115 9.52 28.04 7.69
CA VAL A 115 10.84 27.90 7.07
C VAL A 115 11.66 26.89 7.86
N TYR A 116 12.43 26.07 7.16
CA TYR A 116 13.44 25.20 7.73
C TYR A 116 14.64 25.99 8.27
N ASP A 117 15.48 25.33 9.07
CA ASP A 117 16.66 25.98 9.65
C ASP A 117 17.63 26.45 8.57
N ASN A 118 17.69 25.75 7.44
CA ASN A 118 18.50 26.14 6.28
C ASN A 118 17.96 27.34 5.48
N GLY A 119 16.78 27.87 5.82
CA GLY A 119 16.15 28.99 5.12
C GLY A 119 15.20 28.59 3.98
N THR A 120 15.02 27.29 3.68
CA THR A 120 14.04 26.81 2.70
C THR A 120 12.62 27.01 3.23
N PRO A 121 11.70 27.65 2.48
CA PRO A 121 10.30 27.72 2.87
C PRO A 121 9.66 26.34 2.92
N GLN A 122 9.16 25.95 4.10
CA GLN A 122 8.48 24.69 4.37
C GLN A 122 6.99 24.74 3.99
N GLN A 123 6.31 25.83 4.38
CA GLN A 123 4.90 26.04 4.12
C GLN A 123 4.66 27.50 3.80
N PHE A 124 3.89 27.78 2.76
CA PHE A 124 3.50 29.13 2.38
C PHE A 124 2.28 29.12 1.47
N THR A 125 1.56 30.24 1.42
CA THR A 125 0.45 30.44 0.46
C THR A 125 0.94 31.23 -0.74
N LEU A 126 0.55 30.81 -1.95
CA LEU A 126 0.84 31.54 -3.18
C LEU A 126 -0.09 32.76 -3.35
N ALA A 127 0.47 33.89 -3.78
CA ALA A 127 -0.31 35.08 -4.12
C ALA A 127 -0.89 35.00 -5.54
N ASP A 128 -0.12 34.42 -6.47
CA ASP A 128 -0.44 34.30 -7.89
C ASP A 128 -0.21 32.86 -8.35
N ASN A 129 -0.77 32.51 -9.51
CA ASN A 129 -0.45 31.24 -10.16
C ASN A 129 1.05 31.21 -10.48
N TRP A 130 1.71 30.10 -10.20
CA TRP A 130 3.15 29.97 -10.41
C TRP A 130 3.49 28.73 -11.20
N THR A 131 4.23 28.89 -12.29
CA THR A 131 4.72 27.77 -13.12
C THR A 131 6.01 27.24 -12.54
N GLU A 132 5.99 26.00 -12.04
CA GLU A 132 7.17 25.27 -11.55
C GLU A 132 8.14 25.05 -12.72
N PRO A 133 9.34 25.67 -12.72
CA PRO A 133 10.23 25.66 -13.88
C PRO A 133 10.67 24.26 -14.32
N SER A 134 10.79 23.32 -13.38
CA SER A 134 11.28 21.96 -13.66
C SER A 134 10.25 21.06 -14.37
N SER A 135 8.97 21.28 -14.12
CA SER A 135 7.87 20.42 -14.61
C SER A 135 6.92 21.13 -15.57
N GLY A 136 6.86 22.46 -15.52
CA GLY A 136 5.83 23.25 -16.20
C GLY A 136 4.45 23.15 -15.54
N MET A 137 4.31 22.48 -14.38
CA MET A 137 3.06 22.47 -13.63
C MET A 137 2.75 23.86 -13.10
N ILE A 138 1.49 24.29 -13.20
CA ILE A 138 1.06 25.58 -12.63
C ILE A 138 0.41 25.34 -11.28
N PHE A 139 1.02 25.89 -10.25
CA PHE A 139 0.51 25.86 -8.88
C PHE A 139 -0.49 26.99 -8.73
N LYS A 140 -1.62 26.69 -8.07
CA LYS A 140 -2.77 27.59 -7.98
C LYS A 140 -2.50 28.74 -7.00
N ALA A 141 -2.84 29.95 -7.40
CA ALA A 141 -2.95 31.11 -6.50
C ALA A 141 -3.89 30.80 -5.33
N ASP A 142 -3.67 31.46 -4.19
CA ASP A 142 -4.48 31.30 -2.98
C ASP A 142 -4.53 29.85 -2.46
N SER A 143 -3.52 29.04 -2.76
CA SER A 143 -3.34 27.68 -2.24
C SER A 143 -2.06 27.55 -1.43
N ASP A 144 -2.10 26.65 -0.45
CA ASP A 144 -0.94 26.32 0.35
C ASP A 144 -0.03 25.35 -0.42
N VAL A 145 1.27 25.65 -0.37
CA VAL A 145 2.32 24.78 -0.86
C VAL A 145 3.14 24.32 0.33
N LEU A 146 3.36 23.00 0.39
CA LEU A 146 4.32 22.38 1.30
C LEU A 146 5.53 21.96 0.50
N ALA A 147 6.72 22.13 1.06
CA ALA A 147 7.97 21.68 0.46
C ALA A 147 8.82 20.92 1.48
N TYR A 148 9.63 20.00 0.98
CA TYR A 148 10.69 19.36 1.75
C TYR A 148 11.83 20.34 2.03
N GLU A 149 12.71 20.00 2.97
CA GLU A 149 13.88 20.83 3.31
C GLU A 149 14.85 21.03 2.12
N SER A 150 14.84 20.06 1.20
CA SER A 150 15.54 20.11 -0.10
C SER A 150 14.96 21.14 -1.08
N GLY A 151 13.79 21.70 -0.80
CA GLY A 151 13.05 22.60 -1.68
C GLY A 151 12.11 21.91 -2.67
N THR A 152 12.16 20.58 -2.76
CA THR A 152 11.21 19.79 -3.57
C THR A 152 9.77 20.04 -3.07
N PRO A 153 8.80 20.39 -3.93
CA PRO A 153 7.41 20.49 -3.52
C PRO A 153 6.93 19.15 -2.96
N GLN A 154 6.28 19.17 -1.81
CA GLN A 154 5.65 18.00 -1.17
C GLN A 154 4.15 17.96 -1.47
N LYS A 155 3.51 19.13 -1.46
CA LYS A 155 2.08 19.30 -1.72
C LYS A 155 1.83 20.62 -2.41
N PHE A 156 0.97 20.62 -3.43
CA PHE A 156 0.44 21.84 -4.06
C PHE A 156 -0.89 21.55 -4.74
N THR A 157 -1.70 22.59 -5.00
CA THR A 157 -2.92 22.49 -5.80
C THR A 157 -2.62 22.89 -7.25
N LEU A 158 -3.06 22.10 -8.23
CA LEU A 158 -2.95 22.46 -9.64
C LEU A 158 -3.92 23.58 -10.04
N ALA A 159 -3.43 24.58 -10.76
CA ALA A 159 -4.26 25.67 -11.30
C ALA A 159 -5.05 25.24 -12.55
N GLU A 160 -4.43 24.42 -13.38
CA GLU A 160 -4.97 23.94 -14.66
C GLU A 160 -4.69 22.45 -14.85
N ASN A 161 -5.34 21.84 -15.85
CA ASN A 161 -5.03 20.47 -16.20
C ASN A 161 -3.61 20.43 -16.77
N TRP A 162 -2.75 19.58 -16.24
CA TRP A 162 -1.38 19.43 -16.70
C TRP A 162 -1.17 18.06 -17.31
N LYS A 163 -0.56 17.99 -18.49
CA LYS A 163 -0.29 16.73 -19.17
C LYS A 163 1.20 16.43 -19.09
N ASP A 164 1.54 15.27 -18.53
CA ASP A 164 2.91 14.80 -18.45
C ASP A 164 3.46 14.56 -19.86
N PRO A 165 4.49 15.29 -20.29
CA PRO A 165 5.06 15.13 -21.63
C PRO A 165 5.74 13.77 -21.83
N LYS A 166 6.07 13.03 -20.76
CA LYS A 166 6.81 11.76 -20.83
C LYS A 166 5.89 10.54 -21.01
N ASN A 167 4.77 10.50 -20.28
CA ASN A 167 3.87 9.33 -20.25
C ASN A 167 2.43 9.66 -20.69
N GLY A 168 2.13 10.92 -20.98
CA GLY A 168 0.82 11.35 -21.48
C GLY A 168 -0.30 11.36 -20.44
N MET A 169 -0.03 11.11 -19.15
CA MET A 169 -1.03 11.27 -18.09
C MET A 169 -1.47 12.74 -17.99
N ALA A 170 -2.76 13.00 -17.89
CA ALA A 170 -3.27 14.34 -17.58
C ALA A 170 -3.78 14.40 -16.14
N PHE A 171 -3.25 15.35 -15.37
CA PHE A 171 -3.66 15.61 -13.99
C PHE A 171 -4.70 16.71 -13.93
N LYS A 172 -5.65 16.57 -13.01
CA LYS A 172 -6.85 17.40 -12.92
C LYS A 172 -6.58 18.71 -12.18
N ALA A 173 -6.98 19.82 -12.81
CA ALA A 173 -7.03 21.14 -12.22
C ALA A 173 -7.84 21.16 -10.91
N GLY A 174 -7.43 22.00 -9.97
CA GLY A 174 -8.11 22.19 -8.69
C GLY A 174 -7.99 21.01 -7.73
N THR A 175 -7.12 20.04 -8.01
CA THR A 175 -6.82 18.93 -7.09
C THR A 175 -5.43 19.07 -6.49
N ASP A 176 -5.28 18.53 -5.28
CA ASP A 176 -3.99 18.45 -4.62
C ASP A 176 -3.13 17.35 -5.26
N VAL A 177 -1.88 17.70 -5.53
CA VAL A 177 -0.83 16.79 -5.93
C VAL A 177 0.12 16.62 -4.76
N LEU A 178 0.43 15.37 -4.42
CA LEU A 178 1.46 15.04 -3.45
C LEU A 178 2.65 14.44 -4.17
N VAL A 179 3.84 14.79 -3.71
CA VAL A 179 5.11 14.35 -4.30
C VAL A 179 5.98 13.78 -3.19
N HIS A 180 6.72 12.72 -3.50
CA HIS A 180 7.78 12.19 -2.67
C HIS A 180 9.01 13.09 -2.70
N GLU A 181 9.88 12.96 -1.71
CA GLU A 181 11.07 13.81 -1.59
C GLU A 181 12.04 13.67 -2.78
N ASN A 182 12.04 12.51 -3.42
CA ASN A 182 12.79 12.24 -4.64
C ASN A 182 12.18 12.86 -5.92
N GLY A 183 11.09 13.63 -5.79
CA GLY A 183 10.42 14.33 -6.88
C GLY A 183 9.39 13.50 -7.66
N LYS A 184 9.20 12.21 -7.33
CA LYS A 184 8.15 11.39 -7.96
C LYS A 184 6.79 11.67 -7.34
N LEU A 185 5.74 11.60 -8.15
CA LEU A 185 4.38 11.81 -7.67
C LEU A 185 3.96 10.69 -6.72
N ARG A 186 3.34 11.06 -5.61
CA ARG A 186 2.76 10.17 -4.60
C ARG A 186 1.26 10.05 -4.77
N GLN A 187 0.58 11.16 -5.03
CA GLN A 187 -0.87 11.20 -5.19
C GLN A 187 -1.26 12.27 -6.19
N TYR A 188 -2.19 11.93 -7.09
CA TYR A 188 -2.72 12.87 -8.08
C TYR A 188 -4.09 12.39 -8.56
N THR A 189 -4.89 13.31 -9.13
CA THR A 189 -6.17 12.97 -9.74
C THR A 189 -6.06 13.03 -11.26
N LEU A 190 -6.50 11.99 -11.96
CA LEU A 190 -6.53 12.00 -13.42
C LEU A 190 -7.64 12.92 -13.97
N ALA A 191 -7.32 13.74 -14.97
CA ALA A 191 -8.27 14.60 -15.67
C ALA A 191 -9.04 13.85 -16.77
N GLU A 192 -8.37 12.91 -17.43
CA GLU A 192 -8.89 12.09 -18.52
C GLU A 192 -8.60 10.61 -18.26
N ASN A 193 -9.24 9.71 -19.03
CA ASN A 193 -8.84 8.30 -18.98
C ASN A 193 -7.41 8.19 -19.49
N TRP A 194 -6.57 7.45 -18.78
CA TRP A 194 -5.19 7.23 -19.17
C TRP A 194 -4.95 5.76 -19.50
N THR A 195 -4.20 5.50 -20.55
CA THR A 195 -3.81 4.14 -20.96
C THR A 195 -2.34 3.94 -20.63
N GLU A 196 -2.03 2.98 -19.75
CA GLU A 196 -0.66 2.58 -19.43
C GLU A 196 -0.01 2.02 -20.70
N PRO A 197 1.03 2.67 -21.24
CA PRO A 197 1.61 2.28 -22.53
C PRO A 197 2.17 0.86 -22.57
N SER A 198 2.64 0.34 -21.43
CA SER A 198 3.25 -0.99 -21.36
C SER A 198 2.23 -2.13 -21.34
N THR A 199 1.06 -1.93 -20.74
CA THR A 199 0.08 -3.00 -20.48
C THR A 199 -1.26 -2.80 -21.19
N GLY A 200 -1.53 -1.61 -21.72
CA GLY A 200 -2.83 -1.23 -22.26
C GLY A 200 -3.92 -1.06 -21.20
N MET A 201 -3.58 -1.08 -19.91
CA MET A 201 -4.52 -0.84 -18.81
C MET A 201 -5.10 0.57 -18.91
N ILE A 202 -6.43 0.69 -18.86
CA ILE A 202 -7.12 1.99 -18.90
C ILE A 202 -7.58 2.38 -17.49
N VAL A 203 -6.94 3.41 -16.92
CA VAL A 203 -7.31 4.00 -15.63
C VAL A 203 -8.36 5.10 -15.85
N LYS A 204 -9.38 5.12 -15.00
CA LYS A 204 -10.55 5.99 -15.14
C LYS A 204 -10.21 7.44 -14.83
N ALA A 205 -10.76 8.37 -15.61
CA ALA A 205 -10.77 9.79 -15.28
C ALA A 205 -11.39 10.03 -13.90
N ASN A 206 -10.94 11.07 -13.20
CA ASN A 206 -11.31 11.40 -11.82
C ASN A 206 -10.90 10.36 -10.76
N THR A 207 -10.03 9.40 -11.12
CA THR A 207 -9.40 8.51 -10.15
C THR A 207 -8.31 9.27 -9.39
N VAL A 208 -8.30 9.13 -8.06
CA VAL A 208 -7.13 9.46 -7.24
C VAL A 208 -6.18 8.27 -7.31
N VAL A 209 -5.03 8.47 -7.94
CA VAL A 209 -3.96 7.49 -8.03
C VAL A 209 -3.01 7.67 -6.87
N LEU A 210 -2.60 6.57 -6.24
CA LEU A 210 -1.52 6.53 -5.26
C LEU A 210 -0.33 5.81 -5.86
N ALA A 211 0.89 6.26 -5.54
CA ALA A 211 2.12 5.66 -6.03
C ALA A 211 3.21 5.61 -4.94
N TYR A 212 4.01 4.56 -4.99
CA TYR A 212 5.18 4.33 -4.14
C TYR A 212 6.32 5.29 -4.46
N GLN A 213 7.37 5.26 -3.63
CA GLN A 213 8.53 6.12 -3.81
C GLN A 213 9.31 5.81 -5.09
N ASP A 214 9.21 4.59 -5.62
CA ASP A 214 9.79 4.22 -6.89
C ASP A 214 8.94 4.65 -8.10
N GLY A 215 7.74 5.21 -7.87
CA GLY A 215 6.79 5.62 -8.89
C GLY A 215 5.84 4.51 -9.37
N THR A 216 5.98 3.29 -8.86
CA THR A 216 5.05 2.19 -9.08
C THR A 216 3.69 2.58 -8.49
N GLY A 217 2.61 2.37 -9.25
CA GLY A 217 1.29 2.70 -8.76
C GLY A 217 0.77 1.70 -7.75
N GLU A 218 0.29 2.19 -6.63
CA GLU A 218 -0.27 1.39 -5.53
C GLU A 218 -1.76 1.14 -5.73
N LYS A 219 -2.50 2.14 -6.20
CA LYS A 219 -3.97 2.12 -6.23
C LYS A 219 -4.53 2.81 -7.45
N PHE A 220 -5.41 2.11 -8.16
CA PHE A 220 -6.12 2.60 -9.33
C PHE A 220 -7.61 2.22 -9.32
N ILE A 221 -8.41 2.91 -10.13
CA ILE A 221 -9.78 2.50 -10.49
C ILE A 221 -9.81 2.29 -12.00
N LEU A 222 -10.24 1.10 -12.43
CA LEU A 222 -10.28 0.75 -13.84
C LEU A 222 -11.46 1.44 -14.55
N ALA A 223 -11.21 1.99 -15.74
CA ALA A 223 -12.24 2.63 -16.56
C ALA A 223 -13.09 1.61 -17.34
N ALA A 224 -12.45 0.51 -17.72
CA ALA A 224 -13.01 -0.58 -18.50
C ALA A 224 -12.47 -1.91 -17.95
N ASN A 225 -13.10 -3.02 -18.34
CA ASN A 225 -12.53 -4.32 -18.03
C ASN A 225 -11.16 -4.40 -18.69
N TRP A 226 -10.15 -4.81 -17.94
CA TRP A 226 -8.79 -4.92 -18.44
C TRP A 226 -8.35 -6.37 -18.39
N MET A 227 -7.85 -6.88 -19.52
CA MET A 227 -7.27 -8.20 -19.59
C MET A 227 -5.78 -8.08 -19.29
N GLU A 228 -5.37 -8.64 -18.16
CA GLU A 228 -3.98 -8.73 -17.75
C GLU A 228 -3.25 -9.63 -18.77
N PRO A 229 -2.22 -9.11 -19.46
CA PRO A 229 -1.65 -9.76 -20.65
C PRO A 229 -0.95 -11.09 -20.34
N ASP A 230 -0.36 -11.24 -19.16
CA ASP A 230 0.47 -12.38 -18.81
C ASP A 230 -0.35 -13.58 -18.31
N THR A 231 -1.47 -13.31 -17.63
CA THR A 231 -2.32 -14.32 -16.96
C THR A 231 -3.65 -14.56 -17.68
N GLY A 232 -4.07 -13.64 -18.55
CA GLY A 232 -5.38 -13.65 -19.18
C GLY A 232 -6.54 -13.42 -18.20
N MET A 233 -6.25 -13.07 -16.94
CA MET A 233 -7.25 -12.59 -15.99
C MET A 233 -7.90 -11.32 -16.55
N VAL A 234 -9.20 -11.17 -16.32
CA VAL A 234 -9.89 -9.94 -16.71
C VAL A 234 -10.36 -9.26 -15.44
N PHE A 235 -9.75 -8.12 -15.12
CA PHE A 235 -10.12 -7.29 -13.99
C PHE A 235 -11.32 -6.43 -14.33
N LYS A 236 -12.21 -6.27 -13.36
CA LYS A 236 -13.52 -5.64 -13.53
C LYS A 236 -13.40 -4.11 -13.60
N ALA A 237 -14.14 -3.50 -14.53
CA ALA A 237 -14.29 -2.06 -14.59
C ALA A 237 -14.92 -1.50 -13.31
N ASN A 238 -14.57 -0.27 -12.95
CA ASN A 238 -15.11 0.44 -11.79
C ASN A 238 -14.84 -0.24 -10.44
N THR A 239 -13.83 -1.10 -10.35
CA THR A 239 -13.31 -1.63 -9.09
C THR A 239 -11.90 -1.12 -8.83
N GLU A 240 -11.49 -1.18 -7.57
CA GLU A 240 -10.11 -0.86 -7.19
C GLU A 240 -9.18 -1.99 -7.64
N LEU A 241 -8.00 -1.59 -8.11
CA LEU A 241 -6.86 -2.46 -8.32
C LEU A 241 -5.74 -1.98 -7.41
N LEU A 242 -5.30 -2.84 -6.49
CA LEU A 242 -4.20 -2.55 -5.57
C LEU A 242 -2.99 -3.39 -5.94
N ILE A 243 -1.82 -2.78 -5.91
CA ILE A 243 -0.55 -3.38 -6.30
C ILE A 243 0.47 -3.11 -5.20
N TYR A 244 1.28 -4.10 -4.85
CA TYR A 244 2.44 -3.95 -3.99
C TYR A 244 3.57 -3.21 -4.72
N GLU A 245 4.55 -2.71 -3.96
CA GLU A 245 5.70 -2.00 -4.53
C GLU A 245 6.52 -2.90 -5.47
N ASN A 246 6.53 -4.21 -5.23
CA ASN A 246 7.18 -5.20 -6.10
C ASN A 246 6.41 -5.53 -7.39
N GLY A 247 5.23 -4.93 -7.61
CA GLY A 247 4.38 -5.15 -8.78
C GLY A 247 3.36 -6.28 -8.66
N THR A 248 3.35 -7.06 -7.57
CA THR A 248 2.33 -8.09 -7.31
C THR A 248 0.97 -7.44 -7.06
N TYR A 249 -0.10 -7.98 -7.66
CA TYR A 249 -1.46 -7.52 -7.37
C TYR A 249 -1.86 -7.90 -5.94
N ARG A 250 -2.09 -6.91 -5.08
CA ARG A 250 -2.59 -7.09 -3.72
C ARG A 250 -4.07 -7.46 -3.69
N GLN A 251 -4.87 -6.75 -4.49
CA GLN A 251 -6.32 -6.87 -4.49
C GLN A 251 -6.89 -6.52 -5.85
N PHE A 252 -7.81 -7.33 -6.34
CA PHE A 252 -8.56 -7.06 -7.57
C PHE A 252 -9.91 -7.78 -7.57
N THR A 253 -10.81 -7.38 -8.48
CA THR A 253 -12.08 -8.06 -8.72
C THR A 253 -12.09 -8.63 -10.13
N LEU A 254 -12.50 -9.90 -10.28
CA LEU A 254 -12.61 -10.54 -11.59
C LEU A 254 -13.88 -10.08 -12.33
N ALA A 255 -13.78 -9.82 -13.62
CA ALA A 255 -14.91 -9.50 -14.50
C ALA A 255 -15.63 -10.76 -15.02
N LYS A 256 -14.89 -11.87 -15.13
CA LYS A 256 -15.35 -13.16 -15.66
C LYS A 256 -14.69 -14.28 -14.85
N ASN A 257 -15.24 -15.49 -14.91
CA ASN A 257 -14.60 -16.65 -14.31
C ASN A 257 -13.22 -16.82 -14.95
N TRP A 258 -12.20 -17.05 -14.12
CA TRP A 258 -10.84 -17.29 -14.59
C TRP A 258 -10.43 -18.70 -14.19
N LYS A 259 -9.97 -19.48 -15.16
CA LYS A 259 -9.45 -20.82 -14.94
C LYS A 259 -7.94 -20.71 -14.80
N ASP A 260 -7.45 -21.10 -13.63
CA ASP A 260 -6.03 -21.26 -13.37
C ASP A 260 -5.44 -22.29 -14.35
N PRO A 261 -4.46 -21.92 -15.17
CA PRO A 261 -3.85 -22.82 -16.14
C PRO A 261 -3.01 -23.93 -15.49
N GLU A 262 -2.54 -23.74 -14.26
CA GLU A 262 -1.62 -24.68 -13.58
C GLU A 262 -2.39 -25.79 -12.87
N ASN A 263 -3.38 -25.43 -12.05
CA ASN A 263 -4.10 -26.38 -11.19
C ASN A 263 -5.59 -26.57 -11.60
N GLY A 264 -6.06 -25.84 -12.61
CA GLY A 264 -7.42 -25.97 -13.14
C GLY A 264 -8.53 -25.38 -12.26
N THR A 265 -8.21 -24.74 -11.14
CA THR A 265 -9.17 -24.04 -10.28
C THR A 265 -9.90 -22.98 -11.09
N ILE A 266 -11.20 -22.82 -10.87
CA ILE A 266 -11.97 -21.77 -11.52
C ILE A 266 -12.37 -20.73 -10.48
N LEU A 267 -11.81 -19.54 -10.58
CA LEU A 267 -12.13 -18.40 -9.73
C LEU A 267 -13.40 -17.71 -10.22
N LYS A 268 -14.24 -17.28 -9.28
CA LYS A 268 -15.58 -16.75 -9.54
C LYS A 268 -15.55 -15.30 -10.05
N ALA A 269 -16.31 -15.03 -11.10
CA ALA A 269 -16.57 -13.68 -11.59
C ALA A 269 -17.23 -12.83 -10.51
N GLY A 270 -16.81 -11.57 -10.43
CA GLY A 270 -17.33 -10.60 -9.47
C GLY A 270 -16.84 -10.78 -8.04
N ALA A 271 -16.09 -11.86 -7.75
CA ALA A 271 -15.44 -12.04 -6.47
C ALA A 271 -14.15 -11.22 -6.38
N GLU A 272 -13.82 -10.82 -5.16
CA GLU A 272 -12.54 -10.22 -4.82
C GLU A 272 -11.48 -11.30 -4.63
N VAL A 273 -10.28 -11.01 -5.12
CA VAL A 273 -9.08 -11.81 -4.91
C VAL A 273 -8.10 -10.97 -4.12
N LEU A 274 -7.54 -11.55 -3.06
CA LEU A 274 -6.46 -10.95 -2.28
C LEU A 274 -5.23 -11.85 -2.39
N ASN A 275 -4.06 -11.24 -2.53
CA ASN A 275 -2.77 -11.92 -2.50
C ASN A 275 -1.85 -11.29 -1.46
N TYR A 276 -0.91 -12.10 -0.98
CA TYR A 276 0.27 -11.65 -0.27
C TYR A 276 1.27 -11.01 -1.23
N GLU A 277 2.24 -10.25 -0.69
CA GLU A 277 3.27 -9.58 -1.47
C GLU A 277 4.15 -10.55 -2.25
N ASN A 278 4.36 -11.75 -1.72
CA ASN A 278 5.09 -12.84 -2.38
C ASN A 278 4.33 -13.48 -3.56
N GLY A 279 3.09 -13.04 -3.86
CA GLY A 279 2.26 -13.56 -4.94
C GLY A 279 1.35 -14.73 -4.56
N MET A 280 1.45 -15.25 -3.32
CA MET A 280 0.57 -16.29 -2.84
C MET A 280 -0.84 -15.76 -2.63
N VAL A 281 -1.82 -16.58 -2.98
CA VAL A 281 -3.23 -16.25 -2.75
C VAL A 281 -3.49 -16.19 -1.25
N GLN A 282 -4.16 -15.14 -0.81
CA GLN A 282 -4.70 -15.01 0.55
C GLN A 282 -6.18 -15.38 0.57
N LYS A 283 -6.94 -14.90 -0.41
CA LYS A 283 -8.39 -15.07 -0.49
C LYS A 283 -8.86 -15.19 -1.93
N VAL A 284 -9.67 -16.20 -2.21
CA VAL A 284 -10.39 -16.36 -3.49
C VAL A 284 -11.77 -16.95 -3.27
N THR A 285 -12.67 -16.82 -4.24
CA THR A 285 -13.94 -17.55 -4.29
C THR A 285 -13.96 -18.52 -5.47
N LEU A 286 -14.35 -19.77 -5.21
CA LEU A 286 -14.51 -20.76 -6.27
C LEU A 286 -15.79 -20.53 -7.09
N ALA A 287 -15.71 -20.74 -8.40
CA ALA A 287 -16.86 -20.70 -9.30
C ALA A 287 -17.60 -22.05 -9.39
N SER A 288 -16.92 -23.15 -9.04
CA SER A 288 -17.44 -24.51 -9.08
C SER A 288 -16.69 -25.37 -8.08
N ASP A 289 -17.22 -26.55 -7.78
CA ASP A 289 -16.50 -27.52 -6.96
C ASP A 289 -15.12 -27.82 -7.56
N TRP A 290 -14.12 -28.01 -6.70
CA TRP A 290 -12.74 -28.26 -7.10
C TRP A 290 -12.12 -29.35 -6.23
N VAL A 291 -11.53 -30.36 -6.87
CA VAL A 291 -10.79 -31.41 -6.18
C VAL A 291 -9.38 -30.91 -5.93
N ASN A 292 -9.01 -30.80 -4.65
CA ASN A 292 -7.66 -30.47 -4.26
C ASN A 292 -6.70 -31.60 -4.66
N PRO A 293 -5.72 -31.35 -5.54
CA PRO A 293 -4.83 -32.39 -6.05
C PRO A 293 -3.90 -32.98 -4.98
N ASN A 294 -3.69 -32.28 -3.85
CA ASN A 294 -2.75 -32.70 -2.81
C ASN A 294 -3.35 -33.71 -1.82
N ASN A 295 -4.65 -33.60 -1.53
CA ASN A 295 -5.32 -34.40 -0.50
C ASN A 295 -6.64 -35.03 -0.97
N GLY A 296 -7.08 -34.75 -2.19
CA GLY A 296 -8.31 -35.30 -2.78
C GLY A 296 -9.60 -34.69 -2.21
N MET A 297 -9.53 -33.67 -1.35
CA MET A 297 -10.72 -33.02 -0.80
C MET A 297 -11.47 -32.27 -1.90
N LEU A 298 -12.78 -32.51 -2.02
CA LEU A 298 -13.65 -31.76 -2.92
C LEU A 298 -14.14 -30.50 -2.21
N LEU A 299 -13.60 -29.35 -2.60
CA LEU A 299 -13.98 -28.04 -2.10
C LEU A 299 -15.23 -27.57 -2.84
N LYS A 300 -16.15 -26.94 -2.10
CA LYS A 300 -17.44 -26.49 -2.61
C LYS A 300 -17.32 -25.23 -3.46
N GLY A 301 -17.99 -25.20 -4.61
CA GLY A 301 -18.19 -23.99 -5.40
C GLY A 301 -18.93 -22.92 -4.60
N ASP A 302 -18.76 -21.66 -5.00
CA ASP A 302 -19.33 -20.50 -4.33
C ASP A 302 -18.88 -20.29 -2.87
N THR A 303 -17.85 -21.01 -2.39
CA THR A 303 -17.20 -20.73 -1.11
C THR A 303 -15.97 -19.85 -1.28
N GLU A 304 -15.69 -19.07 -0.25
CA GLU A 304 -14.37 -18.46 -0.07
C GLU A 304 -13.37 -19.53 0.39
N ILE A 305 -12.14 -19.41 -0.11
CA ILE A 305 -10.96 -20.12 0.33
C ILE A 305 -10.03 -19.07 0.89
N LEU A 306 -9.59 -19.29 2.13
CA LEU A 306 -8.52 -18.52 2.74
C LEU A 306 -7.25 -19.36 2.83
N GLN A 307 -6.11 -18.73 2.64
CA GLN A 307 -4.79 -19.36 2.69
C GLN A 307 -3.82 -18.49 3.49
N TYR A 308 -2.88 -19.14 4.16
CA TYR A 308 -1.71 -18.53 4.76
C TYR A 308 -0.67 -18.17 3.70
N GLU A 309 0.28 -17.31 4.08
CA GLU A 309 1.36 -16.86 3.18
C GLU A 309 2.26 -18.01 2.70
N ASN A 310 2.31 -19.12 3.46
CA ASN A 310 3.03 -20.33 3.08
C ASN A 310 2.25 -21.26 2.12
N GLY A 311 1.04 -20.88 1.72
CA GLY A 311 0.18 -21.64 0.80
C GLY A 311 -0.69 -22.72 1.44
N ASN A 312 -0.58 -22.94 2.75
CA ASN A 312 -1.53 -23.81 3.44
C ASN A 312 -2.89 -23.13 3.51
N PHE A 313 -3.96 -23.93 3.43
CA PHE A 313 -5.30 -23.41 3.67
C PHE A 313 -5.42 -22.88 5.10
N GLN A 314 -6.24 -21.85 5.27
CA GLN A 314 -6.77 -21.38 6.55
C GLN A 314 -8.17 -21.95 6.75
N GLU A 315 -9.04 -21.74 5.76
CA GLU A 315 -10.38 -22.33 5.75
C GLU A 315 -10.90 -22.54 4.33
N PHE A 316 -11.77 -23.54 4.19
CA PHE A 316 -12.65 -23.72 3.04
C PHE A 316 -13.89 -24.53 3.43
N THR A 317 -14.87 -24.61 2.53
CA THR A 317 -16.07 -25.45 2.70
C THR A 317 -15.97 -26.73 1.87
N LEU A 318 -16.31 -27.87 2.47
CA LEU A 318 -16.39 -29.16 1.77
C LEU A 318 -17.66 -29.27 0.93
N ALA A 319 -17.56 -29.83 -0.28
CA ALA A 319 -18.71 -30.14 -1.13
C ALA A 319 -19.37 -31.47 -0.74
N GLU A 320 -18.55 -32.46 -0.36
CA GLU A 320 -18.97 -33.81 0.02
C GLU A 320 -18.30 -34.26 1.31
N ASN A 321 -18.79 -35.38 1.87
CA ASN A 321 -18.13 -35.99 3.02
C ASN A 321 -16.75 -36.46 2.60
N TRP A 322 -15.72 -36.17 3.40
CA TRP A 322 -14.36 -36.58 3.10
C TRP A 322 -13.80 -37.44 4.22
N GLU A 323 -13.42 -38.67 3.90
CA GLU A 323 -12.77 -39.59 4.83
C GLU A 323 -11.26 -39.33 4.86
N ASN A 324 -10.73 -39.01 6.03
CA ASN A 324 -9.31 -38.82 6.21
C ASN A 324 -8.58 -40.17 6.09
N PRO A 325 -7.70 -40.35 5.09
CA PRO A 325 -7.08 -41.65 4.83
C PRO A 325 -6.10 -42.10 5.92
N LYS A 326 -5.70 -41.21 6.84
CA LYS A 326 -4.75 -41.54 7.92
C LYS A 326 -5.44 -42.11 9.16
N ASN A 327 -6.66 -41.68 9.47
CA ASN A 327 -7.33 -42.02 10.73
C ASN A 327 -8.81 -42.41 10.58
N GLY A 328 -9.36 -42.42 9.36
CA GLY A 328 -10.73 -42.84 9.06
C GLY A 328 -11.82 -41.86 9.52
N ILE A 329 -11.46 -40.67 10.01
CA ILE A 329 -12.44 -39.66 10.41
C ILE A 329 -13.13 -39.11 9.17
N VAL A 330 -14.47 -39.12 9.17
CA VAL A 330 -15.27 -38.59 8.08
C VAL A 330 -15.69 -37.16 8.39
N LEU A 331 -15.16 -36.21 7.62
CA LEU A 331 -15.54 -34.80 7.68
C LEU A 331 -16.86 -34.58 6.94
N LYS A 332 -17.72 -33.73 7.48
CA LYS A 332 -19.08 -33.50 6.97
C LYS A 332 -19.09 -32.61 5.73
N ALA A 333 -19.92 -32.96 4.76
CA ALA A 333 -20.23 -32.12 3.60
C ALA A 333 -20.86 -30.79 4.05
N ASN A 334 -20.63 -29.72 3.29
CA ASN A 334 -21.17 -28.38 3.53
C ASN A 334 -20.76 -27.76 4.88
N SER A 335 -19.76 -28.29 5.58
CA SER A 335 -19.14 -27.63 6.73
C SER A 335 -17.81 -27.00 6.35
N LYS A 336 -17.44 -25.95 7.09
CA LYS A 336 -16.10 -25.38 7.03
C LYS A 336 -15.09 -26.31 7.69
N VAL A 337 -13.89 -26.35 7.12
CA VAL A 337 -12.71 -26.98 7.69
C VAL A 337 -11.67 -25.89 7.87
N TYR A 338 -11.12 -25.80 9.08
CA TYR A 338 -10.08 -24.85 9.46
C TYR A 338 -8.76 -25.58 9.65
N PHE A 339 -7.67 -24.88 9.39
CA PHE A 339 -6.32 -25.42 9.45
C PHE A 339 -5.41 -24.43 10.16
N TYR A 340 -4.46 -24.98 10.91
CA TYR A 340 -3.31 -24.24 11.39
C TYR A 340 -2.36 -23.91 10.24
N GLU A 341 -1.49 -22.92 10.46
CA GLU A 341 -0.47 -22.51 9.50
C GLU A 341 0.50 -23.64 9.11
N ASN A 342 0.69 -24.64 9.97
CA ASN A 342 1.50 -25.83 9.66
C ASN A 342 0.79 -26.85 8.74
N GLY A 343 -0.46 -26.58 8.34
CA GLY A 343 -1.28 -27.43 7.47
C GLY A 343 -2.06 -28.53 8.20
N ASN A 344 -1.93 -28.64 9.52
CA ASN A 344 -2.77 -29.55 10.31
C ASN A 344 -4.18 -29.00 10.44
N VAL A 345 -5.17 -29.88 10.46
CA VAL A 345 -6.56 -29.50 10.69
C VAL A 345 -6.71 -28.97 12.11
N GLU A 346 -7.28 -27.77 12.23
CA GLU A 346 -7.58 -27.09 13.50
C GLU A 346 -9.03 -27.35 13.94
N GLN A 347 -9.98 -27.25 13.01
CA GLN A 347 -11.39 -27.41 13.35
C GLN A 347 -12.18 -28.01 12.18
N TYR A 348 -13.12 -28.90 12.50
CA TYR A 348 -13.98 -29.56 11.50
C TYR A 348 -15.27 -30.10 12.12
N THR A 349 -16.28 -30.31 11.28
CA THR A 349 -17.50 -31.02 11.68
C THR A 349 -17.43 -32.49 11.23
N ILE A 350 -17.75 -33.44 12.12
CA ILE A 350 -17.76 -34.87 11.79
C ILE A 350 -19.12 -35.32 11.20
N ALA A 351 -19.07 -36.25 10.26
CA ALA A 351 -20.25 -36.81 9.59
C ALA A 351 -20.82 -38.04 10.32
N ASP A 352 -19.95 -38.80 10.97
CA ASP A 352 -20.26 -40.05 11.66
C ASP A 352 -19.71 -40.02 13.09
N ASP A 353 -20.27 -40.83 13.98
CA ASP A 353 -19.78 -40.96 15.36
C ASP A 353 -18.33 -41.44 15.38
N TRP A 354 -17.48 -40.82 16.22
CA TRP A 354 -16.06 -41.14 16.35
C TRP A 354 -15.63 -41.12 17.81
N GLY A 355 -15.42 -42.30 18.40
CA GLY A 355 -15.05 -42.41 19.81
C GLY A 355 -16.17 -41.92 20.73
N GLU A 356 -15.94 -40.80 21.40
CA GLU A 356 -16.93 -40.14 22.28
C GLU A 356 -17.65 -38.95 21.63
N PHE A 357 -17.32 -38.65 20.37
CA PHE A 357 -17.89 -37.56 19.59
C PHE A 357 -19.02 -38.06 18.69
N TYR A 358 -20.08 -37.28 18.56
CA TYR A 358 -21.28 -37.65 17.81
C TYR A 358 -21.35 -36.93 16.45
N ALA A 359 -22.00 -37.58 15.49
CA ALA A 359 -22.25 -37.01 14.17
C ALA A 359 -22.85 -35.58 14.25
N GLY A 360 -22.21 -34.62 13.60
CA GLY A 360 -22.59 -33.21 13.62
C GLY A 360 -21.84 -32.35 14.65
N ASP A 361 -21.06 -32.96 15.56
CA ASP A 361 -20.18 -32.22 16.46
C ASP A 361 -19.11 -31.47 15.67
N THR A 362 -18.78 -30.27 16.15
CA THR A 362 -17.65 -29.49 15.64
C THR A 362 -16.49 -29.66 16.60
N ILE A 363 -15.42 -30.27 16.10
CA ILE A 363 -14.23 -30.63 16.86
C ILE A 363 -13.15 -29.60 16.60
N HIS A 364 -12.57 -29.05 17.66
CA HIS A 364 -11.32 -28.32 17.66
C HIS A 364 -10.18 -29.28 18.05
N ILE A 365 -9.06 -29.22 17.35
CA ILE A 365 -7.85 -29.96 17.69
C ILE A 365 -6.90 -29.00 18.37
N CYS A 366 -6.74 -29.14 19.68
CA CYS A 366 -5.81 -28.32 20.46
C CYS A 366 -4.36 -28.47 19.96
N PRO A 367 -3.45 -27.51 20.27
CA PRO A 367 -2.05 -27.58 19.83
C PRO A 367 -1.28 -28.83 20.27
N ASP A 368 -1.73 -29.51 21.33
CA ASP A 368 -1.17 -30.78 21.82
C ASP A 368 -1.74 -32.02 21.10
N GLY A 369 -2.66 -31.80 20.15
CA GLY A 369 -3.34 -32.83 19.37
C GLY A 369 -4.61 -33.38 20.00
N THR A 370 -5.05 -32.88 21.16
CA THR A 370 -6.26 -33.35 21.82
C THR A 370 -7.52 -32.78 21.14
N PRO A 371 -8.53 -33.63 20.82
CA PRO A 371 -9.79 -33.16 20.27
C PRO A 371 -10.73 -32.65 21.38
N GLU A 372 -11.36 -31.49 21.16
CA GLU A 372 -12.37 -30.90 22.04
C GLU A 372 -13.62 -30.53 21.23
N VAL A 373 -14.82 -30.77 21.77
CA VAL A 373 -16.07 -30.30 21.15
C VAL A 373 -16.21 -28.81 21.40
N ILE A 374 -16.35 -28.02 20.33
CA ILE A 374 -16.80 -26.63 20.44
C ILE A 374 -18.31 -26.67 20.72
N PRO A 375 -18.78 -26.14 21.87
CA PRO A 375 -20.21 -26.04 22.13
C PRO A 375 -20.87 -25.23 21.03
N GLN A 376 -21.95 -25.74 20.42
CA GLN A 376 -22.77 -24.90 19.57
C GLN A 376 -23.39 -23.80 20.44
N GLU A 377 -23.11 -22.54 20.12
CA GLU A 377 -23.89 -21.44 20.68
C GLU A 377 -25.36 -21.70 20.29
N THR A 378 -26.20 -21.85 21.32
CA THR A 378 -27.63 -22.01 21.11
C THR A 378 -28.19 -20.61 20.85
N ASP A 379 -28.62 -20.36 19.62
CA ASP A 379 -29.34 -19.14 19.22
C ASP A 379 -30.66 -18.97 20.00
#